data_AF-A0A3N5Q8K0-F1
#
_entry.id   AF-A0A3N5Q8K0-F1
#
_cell.length_a   1.000
_cell.length_b   1.000
_cell.length_c   1.000
_cell.angle_alpha   90.00
_cell.angle_beta   90.00
_cell.angle_gamma   90.00
#
_symmetry.space_group_name_H-M   'P 1'
#
loop_
_entity.id
_entity.type
_entity.pdbx_description
1 polymer ?
#
loop_
_entity_poly.entity_id
_entity_poly.type
_entity_poly.pdbx_seq_one_letter_code
_entity_poly.pdbx_strand_id
1 'polypeptide(L)' 'TSQAWIQHVESHPTCLTGTITYATTKGDPFVQQVSDVVTHVVNHSTYHRGQVMSALRSVFDGRLAALDMIVFTRKG' A
#
# COMPACT_ATOMS: atom_id res chain seq x y z
N THR A 1 2.23 12.55 9.19
CA THR A 1 1.12 11.83 9.86
C THR A 1 0.14 11.34 8.81
N SER A 2 -0.75 10.39 9.14
CA SER A 2 -1.81 9.90 8.26
C SER A 2 -2.86 10.95 7.85
N GLN A 3 -2.81 12.16 8.42
CA GLN A 3 -3.79 13.23 8.20
C GLN A 3 -3.91 13.69 6.74
N ALA A 4 -2.79 13.85 6.03
CA ALA A 4 -2.83 14.24 4.61
C ALA A 4 -3.51 13.17 3.74
N TRP A 5 -3.33 11.89 4.09
CA TRP A 5 -3.99 10.77 3.40
C TRP A 5 -5.48 10.72 3.72
N ILE A 6 -5.85 10.88 5.00
CA ILE A 6 -7.26 10.95 5.42
C ILE A 6 -7.98 12.09 4.68
N GLN A 7 -7.40 13.28 4.69
CA GLN A 7 -7.97 14.44 3.99
C GLN A 7 -8.14 14.18 2.49
N HIS A 8 -7.18 13.52 1.85
CA HIS A 8 -7.27 13.17 0.44
C HIS A 8 -8.40 12.15 0.16
N VAL A 9 -8.56 11.15 1.01
CA VAL A 9 -9.64 10.16 0.88
C VAL A 9 -11.00 10.82 1.13
N GLU A 10 -11.11 11.67 2.14
CA GLU A 10 -12.34 12.38 2.46
C GLU A 10 -12.73 13.44 1.41
N SER A 11 -11.75 14.04 0.74
CA SER A 11 -12.01 15.02 -0.34
C SER A 11 -12.59 14.39 -1.61
N HIS A 12 -12.63 13.06 -1.71
CA HIS A 12 -13.18 12.34 -2.85
C HIS A 12 -14.31 11.42 -2.37
N PRO A 13 -15.58 11.63 -2.79
CA PRO A 13 -16.65 10.69 -2.47
C PRO A 13 -16.28 9.31 -3.03
N THR A 14 -15.83 8.42 -2.16
CA THR A 14 -15.25 7.13 -2.54
C THR A 14 -16.36 6.15 -2.80
N CYS A 15 -16.67 5.92 -4.08
CA CYS A 15 -17.49 4.81 -4.51
C CYS A 15 -16.59 3.58 -4.71
N LEU A 16 -16.46 2.73 -3.70
CA LEU A 16 -15.65 1.49 -3.80
C LEU A 16 -16.16 0.52 -4.88
N THR A 17 -17.45 0.64 -5.24
CA THR A 17 -18.10 -0.10 -6.32
C THR A 17 -17.99 0.63 -7.68
N GLY A 18 -17.43 1.83 -7.70
CA GLY A 18 -17.15 2.58 -8.93
C GLY A 18 -15.95 2.02 -9.69
N THR A 19 -15.80 2.44 -10.94
CA THR A 19 -14.68 2.05 -11.81
C THR A 19 -13.76 3.22 -12.10
N ILE A 20 -12.47 2.93 -12.29
CA ILE A 20 -11.48 3.88 -12.81
C ILE A 20 -10.95 3.40 -14.16
N THR A 21 -10.68 4.34 -15.05
CA THR A 21 -10.02 4.10 -16.33
C THR A 21 -8.59 4.62 -16.23
N TYR A 22 -7.61 3.82 -16.63
CA TYR A 22 -6.20 4.19 -16.62
C TYR A 22 -5.45 3.49 -17.75
N ALA A 23 -4.24 3.95 -18.03
CA ALA A 23 -3.30 3.28 -18.92
C ALA A 23 -2.15 2.69 -18.11
N THR A 24 -1.67 1.51 -18.48
CA THR A 24 -0.44 0.96 -17.90
C THR A 24 0.77 1.81 -18.30
N THR A 25 1.93 1.53 -17.73
CA THR A 25 3.20 2.16 -18.15
C THR A 25 3.57 1.86 -19.60
N LYS A 26 2.96 0.84 -20.23
CA LYS A 26 3.11 0.53 -21.66
C LYS A 26 2.08 1.24 -22.55
N GLY A 27 1.13 1.99 -21.96
CA GLY A 27 0.08 2.69 -22.67
C GLY A 27 -1.22 1.88 -22.87
N ASP A 28 -1.26 0.62 -22.42
CA ASP A 28 -2.43 -0.24 -22.58
C ASP A 28 -3.61 0.26 -21.71
N PRO A 29 -4.81 0.48 -22.26
CA PRO A 29 -5.95 0.99 -21.52
C PRO A 29 -6.65 -0.12 -20.72
N PHE A 30 -7.05 0.20 -19.49
CA PHE A 30 -7.80 -0.67 -18.60
C PHE A 30 -8.91 0.08 -17.87
N VAL A 31 -9.93 -0.68 -17.47
CA VAL A 31 -11.00 -0.25 -16.56
C VAL A 31 -11.03 -1.23 -15.39
N GLN A 32 -10.97 -0.73 -14.16
CA GLN A 32 -10.94 -1.57 -12.96
C GLN A 32 -11.84 -1.00 -11.87
N GLN A 33 -12.44 -1.85 -11.03
CA GLN A 33 -13.15 -1.37 -9.84
C GLN A 33 -12.16 -0.74 -8.85
N VAL A 34 -12.60 0.35 -8.21
CA VAL A 34 -11.80 1.06 -7.19
C VAL A 34 -11.41 0.11 -6.05
N SER A 35 -12.33 -0.74 -5.60
CA SER A 35 -12.08 -1.73 -4.55
C SER A 35 -10.96 -2.72 -4.90
N ASP A 36 -10.90 -3.19 -6.14
CA ASP A 36 -9.83 -4.09 -6.59
C ASP A 36 -8.47 -3.39 -6.56
N VAL A 37 -8.41 -2.14 -7.00
CA VAL A 37 -7.18 -1.34 -7.03
C VAL A 37 -6.69 -1.05 -5.61
N VAL A 38 -7.58 -0.66 -4.69
CA VAL A 38 -7.23 -0.44 -3.28
C VAL A 38 -6.72 -1.74 -2.64
N THR A 39 -7.40 -2.87 -2.90
CA THR A 39 -6.98 -4.18 -2.41
C THR A 39 -5.60 -4.56 -2.94
N HIS A 40 -5.36 -4.32 -4.23
CA HIS A 40 -4.06 -4.54 -4.85
C HIS A 40 -2.95 -3.73 -4.18
N VAL A 41 -3.16 -2.42 -3.94
CA VAL A 41 -2.16 -1.54 -3.30
C VAL A 41 -1.80 -2.02 -1.89
N VAL A 42 -2.79 -2.40 -1.09
CA VAL A 42 -2.56 -2.93 0.27
C VAL A 42 -1.78 -4.24 0.23
N ASN A 43 -2.13 -5.15 -0.68
CA ASN A 43 -1.45 -6.43 -0.81
C ASN A 43 -0.01 -6.27 -1.36
N HIS A 44 0.18 -5.41 -2.36
CA HIS A 44 1.47 -5.09 -2.96
C HIS A 44 2.44 -4.50 -1.93
N SER A 45 1.95 -3.64 -1.04
CA SER A 45 2.73 -3.11 0.10
C SER A 45 3.20 -4.24 1.03
N THR A 46 2.37 -5.25 1.26
CA THR A 46 2.72 -6.43 2.08
C THR A 46 3.75 -7.32 1.41
N TYR A 47 3.62 -7.54 0.11
CA TYR A 47 4.59 -8.27 -0.70
C TYR A 47 6.00 -7.65 -0.62
N HIS A 48 6.13 -6.35 -0.89
CA HIS A 48 7.43 -5.67 -0.85
C HIS A 48 8.04 -5.63 0.54
N ARG A 49 7.23 -5.44 1.60
CA ARG A 49 7.70 -5.54 2.98
C ARG A 49 8.26 -6.93 3.30
N GLY A 50 7.66 -8.00 2.75
CA GLY A 50 8.17 -9.36 2.85
C GLY A 50 9.55 -9.52 2.18
N GLN A 51 9.74 -8.93 0.98
CA GLN A 51 11.04 -8.94 0.29
C GLN A 51 12.13 -8.24 1.11
N VAL A 52 11.84 -7.05 1.66
CA VAL A 52 12.79 -6.31 2.52
C VAL A 52 13.14 -7.12 3.76
N MET A 53 12.13 -7.71 4.43
CA MET A 53 12.35 -8.54 5.61
C MET A 53 13.23 -9.76 5.29
N SER A 54 13.01 -10.40 4.14
CA SER A 54 13.82 -11.54 3.70
C SER A 54 15.28 -11.14 3.46
N ALA A 55 15.52 -10.00 2.80
CA ALA A 55 16.86 -9.48 2.57
C ALA A 55 17.57 -9.07 3.87
N LEU A 56 16.86 -8.46 4.82
CA LEU A 56 17.43 -8.10 6.12
C LEU A 56 17.83 -9.34 6.94
N ARG A 57 17.02 -10.41 6.90
CA ARG A 57 17.33 -11.68 7.58
C ARG A 57 18.58 -12.37 7.06
N SER A 58 19.01 -12.12 5.82
CA SER A 58 20.22 -12.72 5.28
C SER A 58 21.50 -12.02 5.71
N VAL A 59 21.42 -10.83 6.29
CA VAL A 59 22.59 -10.00 6.67
C VAL A 59 22.60 -9.59 8.15
N PHE A 60 21.48 -9.71 8.85
CA PHE A 60 21.35 -9.33 10.25
C PHE A 60 21.16 -10.58 11.12
N ASP A 61 22.02 -10.74 12.12
CA ASP A 61 22.06 -11.89 13.05
C ASP A 61 21.25 -11.67 14.35
N GLY A 62 20.76 -10.45 14.55
CA GLY A 62 19.95 -10.07 15.70
C GLY A 62 18.43 -10.11 15.48
N ARG A 63 17.69 -9.66 16.49
CA ARG A 63 16.25 -9.42 16.35
C ARG A 63 16.00 -8.20 15.47
N LEU A 64 15.39 -8.42 14.31
CA LEU A 64 14.94 -7.34 13.44
C LEU A 64 13.81 -6.54 14.12
N ALA A 65 13.88 -5.22 13.96
CA ALA A 65 12.81 -4.34 14.40
C ALA A 65 11.50 -4.67 13.66
N ALA A 66 10.37 -4.49 14.36
CA ALA A 66 9.06 -4.60 13.73
C ALA A 66 8.93 -3.55 12.61
N LEU A 67 8.59 -4.03 11.40
CA LEU A 67 8.41 -3.21 10.19
C LEU A 67 6.93 -2.97 9.88
N ASP A 68 6.00 -3.41 10.74
CA ASP A 68 4.59 -3.17 10.51
C ASP A 68 4.22 -1.71 10.82
N MET A 69 3.31 -1.19 10.02
CA MET A 69 2.87 0.21 10.09
C MET A 69 2.27 0.54 11.46
N ILE A 70 1.62 -0.42 12.12
CA ILE A 70 0.93 -0.20 13.38
C ILE A 70 1.92 0.02 14.53
N VAL A 71 3.02 -0.72 14.57
CA VAL A 71 4.12 -0.46 15.51
C VAL A 71 4.74 0.91 15.25
N PHE A 72 4.92 1.30 13.98
CA PHE A 72 5.43 2.64 13.65
C PHE A 72 4.47 3.75 14.13
N THR A 73 3.17 3.63 13.86
CA THR A 73 2.18 4.65 14.27
C THR A 73 2.02 4.77 15.79
N ARG A 74 2.39 3.73 16.56
CA ARG A 74 2.37 3.77 18.03
C ARG A 74 3.61 4.45 18.63
N LYS A 75 4.69 4.62 17.87
CA LYS A 75 5.97 5.11 18.39
C LYS A 75 6.08 6.65 18.49
N GLY A 76 5.09 7.40 18.00
CA GLY A 76 5.05 8.87 18.09
C GLY A 76 5.93 9.53 17.06
#